data_AF-A0A8C5SWR3-F1
#
_entry.id   AF-A0A8C5SWR3-F1
#
_cell.length_a   1.000
_cell.length_b   1.000
_cell.length_c   1.000
_cell.angle_alpha   90.00
_cell.angle_beta   90.00
_cell.angle_gamma   90.00
#
_symmetry.space_group_name_H-M   'P 1'
#
loop_
_entity.id
_entity.type
_entity.pdbx_description
1 polymer ?
#
loop_
_entity_poly.entity_id
_entity_poly.type
_entity_poly.pdbx_seq_one_letter_code
_entity_poly.pdbx_strand_id
1 'polypeptide(L)'
;IQSPFVLAQPNHDPNTHHCLCGADADLIMLGLATHEPNFTIIREEFKPNKPKPCGLCNQFGHETKDCQGLPKEKQGEHDQFADCPPGMEQEFIFIRLCVLREYLERELTMASLPFTFDVERSIDDWVFMCFFVGNDFLPHLPSLEIREGAIDRLVNIYKNVVHKTGGYLTENGYVNLERVQMIMLAVGEVEDSIFKKRKDDEENFKRRQKEKRKRMKREQHTMLGGQYTPQPLGRGNRSSHQPISNPRHTAYEMRMQDRQNTVSDSGGIKRKTEDSDSEPEPEDNVRLWEAGWKQRYYKNKFDVDTNDEKFRRKVVQSYVEGLCWVLRYYYQGCASWKWYYPFHYAPFASDFEGIADMVSDFEKGTKPFRPLEQLMGVFPAASGNFLPLTWRKLMTDPDSSIIDFYPEDFAIDLNGKKYAWQGVALLPFVDERRLRAALAQVYPNLTSEETRRNSLGGDILFVGKHHQLHDFIFEQYKSNEKEPVDIPPELCHGIQGKLTLNEYPILPDESVQSPVPLLRDLTQNSSISINFKDPQFQEDFVFKAVVLSGAKKPAAVLKPGDWEKSNNDGKSWKPQLGFNRDRRQVHLDQSAFRTLGILPQQTGSSFYQPQKDGRLSQP
;
A
#
# COMPACT_ATOMS: atom_id res chain seq x y z
N ILE A 1 -16.43 -1.73 1.99
CA ILE A 1 -16.82 -0.65 2.91
C ILE A 1 -17.12 0.57 2.06
N GLN A 2 -18.35 0.70 1.57
CA GLN A 2 -18.81 1.97 1.01
C GLN A 2 -19.24 2.83 2.21
N SER A 3 -18.24 3.47 2.81
CA SER A 3 -18.28 4.13 4.12
C SER A 3 -19.50 5.03 4.38
N PRO A 4 -19.94 5.91 3.47
CA PRO A 4 -20.96 6.90 3.83
C PRO A 4 -22.40 6.33 3.82
N PHE A 5 -22.66 5.27 3.06
CA PHE A 5 -24.01 4.73 2.83
C PHE A 5 -24.61 4.07 4.08
N VAL A 6 -23.77 3.41 4.88
CA VAL A 6 -24.18 2.75 6.12
C VAL A 6 -24.35 3.76 7.26
N LEU A 7 -23.55 4.84 7.26
CA LEU A 7 -23.46 5.81 8.36
C LEU A 7 -24.53 6.91 8.31
N ALA A 8 -25.14 7.17 7.15
CA ALA A 8 -26.20 8.18 7.01
C ALA A 8 -27.59 7.70 7.46
N GLN A 9 -27.69 6.49 8.00
CA GLN A 9 -28.96 5.93 8.48
C GLN A 9 -29.35 6.52 9.83
N PRO A 10 -30.63 6.91 10.03
CA PRO A 10 -31.09 7.55 11.26
C PRO A 10 -31.03 6.61 12.48
N ASN A 11 -31.10 5.30 12.25
CA ASN A 11 -31.10 4.28 13.30
C ASN A 11 -29.72 3.67 13.56
N HIS A 12 -28.67 4.17 12.89
CA HIS A 12 -27.31 3.71 13.12
C HIS A 12 -26.85 4.06 14.53
N ASP A 13 -26.23 3.13 15.25
CA ASP A 13 -25.62 3.43 16.56
C ASP A 13 -24.30 4.21 16.36
N PRO A 14 -24.23 5.49 16.75
CA PRO A 14 -23.05 6.33 16.57
C PRO A 14 -21.86 5.92 17.47
N ASN A 15 -22.02 4.87 18.30
CA ASN A 15 -20.98 4.32 19.15
C ASN A 15 -20.53 2.93 18.71
N THR A 16 -20.90 2.50 17.50
CA THR A 16 -20.42 1.25 16.90
C THR A 16 -18.89 1.23 16.88
N HIS A 17 -18.30 0.11 17.30
CA HIS A 17 -16.84 -0.06 17.31
C HIS A 17 -16.39 -0.77 16.04
N HIS A 18 -15.73 -0.03 15.17
CA HIS A 18 -15.26 -0.51 13.87
C HIS A 18 -13.83 -1.05 13.98
N CYS A 19 -13.61 -2.26 13.47
CA CYS A 19 -12.29 -2.86 13.33
C CYS A 19 -12.09 -3.29 11.87
N LEU A 20 -11.19 -2.60 11.17
CA LEU A 20 -10.88 -2.86 9.76
C LEU A 20 -9.56 -3.62 9.63
N CYS A 21 -9.59 -4.81 9.03
CA CYS A 21 -8.39 -5.59 8.76
C CYS A 21 -7.83 -5.25 7.39
N GLY A 22 -6.58 -4.79 7.32
CA GLY A 22 -5.88 -4.56 6.05
C GLY A 22 -4.54 -3.85 6.21
N ALA A 23 -3.66 -4.01 5.21
CA ALA A 23 -2.28 -3.52 5.27
C ALA A 23 -2.09 -2.13 4.65
N ASP A 24 -3.02 -1.71 3.78
CA ASP A 24 -2.87 -0.53 2.93
C ASP A 24 -2.89 0.78 3.74
N ALA A 25 -2.12 1.76 3.28
CA ALA A 25 -2.04 3.07 3.93
C ALA A 25 -3.36 3.85 3.80
N ASP A 26 -4.06 3.67 2.68
CA ASP A 26 -5.32 4.31 2.33
C ASP A 26 -6.43 4.02 3.35
N LEU A 27 -6.35 2.89 4.07
CA LEU A 27 -7.31 2.54 5.12
C LEU A 27 -7.29 3.54 6.28
N ILE A 28 -6.16 4.20 6.54
CA ILE A 28 -6.06 5.27 7.54
C ILE A 28 -6.88 6.48 7.09
N MET A 29 -6.74 6.87 5.82
CA MET A 29 -7.48 8.00 5.24
C MET A 29 -8.96 7.70 5.15
N LEU A 30 -9.32 6.50 4.70
CA LEU A 30 -10.70 6.00 4.68
C LEU A 30 -11.32 5.99 6.07
N GLY A 31 -10.59 5.47 7.06
CA GLY A 31 -11.05 5.45 8.45
C GLY A 31 -11.28 6.85 9.03
N LEU A 32 -10.44 7.83 8.69
CA LEU A 32 -10.62 9.22 9.11
C LEU A 32 -11.83 9.88 8.43
N ALA A 33 -12.01 9.65 7.13
CA ALA A 33 -13.11 10.17 6.31
C ALA A 33 -14.49 9.61 6.72
N THR A 34 -14.54 8.54 7.51
CA THR A 34 -15.80 8.02 8.06
C THR A 34 -16.41 8.92 9.14
N HIS A 35 -15.60 9.76 9.79
CA HIS A 35 -15.97 10.52 11.01
C HIS A 35 -16.46 9.67 12.20
N GLU A 36 -16.23 8.35 12.16
CA GLU A 36 -16.55 7.47 13.28
C GLU A 36 -15.49 7.58 14.38
N PRO A 37 -15.85 7.91 15.63
CA PRO A 37 -14.88 8.11 16.70
C PRO A 37 -14.23 6.78 17.15
N ASN A 38 -14.95 5.67 17.02
CA ASN A 38 -14.52 4.34 17.46
C ASN A 38 -14.03 3.50 16.28
N PHE A 39 -12.94 3.94 15.64
CA PHE A 39 -12.37 3.24 14.48
C PHE A 39 -10.95 2.74 14.76
N THR A 40 -10.72 1.45 14.52
CA THR A 40 -9.42 0.79 14.68
C THR A 40 -9.07 0.00 13.42
N ILE A 41 -7.80 0.03 13.01
CA ILE A 41 -7.28 -0.82 11.94
C ILE A 41 -6.41 -1.90 12.56
N ILE A 42 -6.61 -3.15 12.17
CA ILE A 42 -5.77 -4.28 12.53
C ILE A 42 -4.94 -4.69 11.31
N ARG A 43 -3.63 -4.90 11.51
CA ARG A 43 -2.75 -5.40 10.45
C ARG A 43 -1.59 -6.20 11.01
N GLU A 44 -0.95 -6.98 10.16
CA GLU A 44 0.26 -7.71 10.52
C GLU A 44 1.42 -6.75 10.85
N GLU A 45 2.22 -7.11 11.85
CA GLU A 45 3.40 -6.34 12.20
C GLU A 45 4.46 -6.45 11.09
N PHE A 46 4.81 -5.30 10.51
CA PHE A 46 5.93 -5.22 9.59
C PHE A 46 7.26 -5.34 10.34
N LYS A 47 7.91 -6.49 10.24
CA LYS A 47 9.26 -6.73 10.77
C LYS A 47 10.32 -6.47 9.68
N PRO A 48 11.04 -5.33 9.72
CA PRO A 48 12.08 -5.04 8.73
C PRO A 48 13.21 -6.08 8.80
N ASN A 49 13.85 -6.35 7.65
CA ASN A 49 15.01 -7.26 7.51
C ASN A 49 14.73 -8.77 7.71
N LYS A 50 13.47 -9.23 7.64
CA LYS A 50 13.23 -10.66 7.43
C LYS A 50 13.71 -11.06 6.02
N PRO A 51 14.38 -12.22 5.87
CA PRO A 51 14.68 -12.74 4.53
C PRO A 51 13.36 -12.91 3.79
N LYS A 52 13.23 -12.25 2.64
CA LYS A 52 12.07 -12.41 1.77
C LYS A 52 12.35 -13.55 0.79
N PRO A 53 11.34 -14.37 0.44
CA PRO A 53 11.48 -15.26 -0.69
C PRO A 53 11.66 -14.42 -1.97
N CYS A 54 12.38 -14.96 -2.94
CA CYS A 54 12.58 -14.37 -4.25
C CYS A 54 11.21 -14.14 -4.92
N GLY A 55 10.96 -12.94 -5.46
CA GLY A 55 9.66 -12.58 -6.05
C GLY A 55 9.30 -13.32 -7.34
N LEU A 56 10.25 -14.04 -7.95
CA LEU A 56 10.02 -14.83 -9.17
C LEU A 56 9.82 -16.33 -8.89
N CYS A 57 10.66 -16.93 -8.04
CA CYS A 57 10.63 -18.38 -7.79
C CYS A 57 10.14 -18.76 -6.37
N ASN A 58 9.83 -17.78 -5.52
CA ASN A 58 9.44 -17.96 -4.12
C ASN A 58 10.45 -18.73 -3.24
N GLN A 59 11.71 -18.82 -3.64
CA GLN A 59 12.77 -19.48 -2.86
C GLN A 59 13.55 -18.46 -2.01
N PHE A 60 13.99 -18.89 -0.82
CA PHE A 60 14.85 -18.07 0.05
C PHE A 60 16.33 -18.17 -0.37
N GLY A 61 17.12 -17.13 -0.07
CA GLY A 61 18.59 -17.17 -0.22
C GLY A 61 19.17 -16.42 -1.42
N HIS A 62 18.34 -15.80 -2.26
CA HIS A 62 18.80 -14.93 -3.35
C HIS A 62 17.80 -13.79 -3.61
N GLU A 63 18.28 -12.67 -4.15
CA GLU A 63 17.40 -11.56 -4.58
C GLU A 63 16.85 -11.84 -5.99
N THR A 64 15.74 -11.19 -6.36
CA THR A 64 15.08 -11.37 -7.67
C THR A 64 16.04 -11.17 -8.85
N LYS A 65 17.03 -10.29 -8.71
CA LYS A 65 18.07 -10.00 -9.70
C LYS A 65 19.06 -11.17 -9.92
N ASP A 66 19.22 -12.03 -8.92
CA ASP A 66 20.15 -13.17 -8.91
C ASP A 66 19.40 -14.50 -9.17
N CYS A 67 18.10 -14.41 -9.50
CA CYS A 67 17.25 -15.57 -9.72
C CYS A 67 17.53 -16.19 -11.10
N GLN A 68 17.93 -17.46 -11.13
CA GLN A 68 18.16 -18.20 -12.37
C GLN A 68 16.86 -18.66 -13.07
N GLY A 69 15.67 -18.26 -12.56
CA GLY A 69 14.37 -18.64 -13.13
C GLY A 69 14.05 -20.13 -13.05
N LEU A 70 14.80 -20.90 -12.24
CA LEU A 70 14.63 -22.34 -12.14
C LEU A 70 13.34 -22.66 -11.36
N PRO A 71 12.52 -23.61 -11.85
CA PRO A 71 11.32 -24.05 -11.17
C PRO A 71 11.66 -24.64 -9.79
N LYS A 72 10.74 -24.50 -8.83
CA LYS A 72 10.86 -25.05 -7.47
C LYS A 72 11.19 -26.56 -7.55
N GLU A 73 12.24 -27.01 -6.86
CA GLU A 73 12.44 -28.45 -6.64
C GLU A 73 11.22 -28.98 -5.89
N LYS A 74 10.41 -29.78 -6.57
CA LYS A 74 9.21 -30.38 -5.99
C LYS A 74 9.61 -31.34 -4.89
N GLN A 75 9.38 -30.98 -3.63
CA GLN A 75 9.32 -31.95 -2.54
C GLN A 75 7.88 -32.51 -2.49
N GLY A 76 7.58 -33.51 -3.33
CA GLY A 76 6.29 -34.21 -3.36
C GLY A 76 5.37 -33.89 -4.54
N GLU A 77 4.13 -34.37 -4.50
CA GLU A 77 3.16 -34.33 -5.62
C GLU A 77 2.42 -32.99 -5.81
N HIS A 78 2.50 -32.05 -4.85
CA HIS A 78 1.82 -30.75 -4.92
C HIS A 78 2.74 -29.57 -4.58
N ASP A 79 2.44 -28.39 -5.15
CA ASP A 79 3.08 -27.12 -4.82
C ASP A 79 2.67 -26.71 -3.40
N GLN A 80 3.40 -27.20 -2.40
CA GLN A 80 3.18 -26.81 -1.01
C GLN A 80 3.45 -25.30 -0.87
N PHE A 81 2.50 -24.56 -0.30
CA PHE A 81 2.65 -23.16 0.09
C PHE A 81 3.95 -22.99 0.88
N ALA A 82 4.62 -21.85 0.71
CA ALA A 82 5.90 -21.54 1.34
C ALA A 82 5.94 -22.02 2.79
N ASP A 83 7.03 -22.71 3.17
CA ASP A 83 7.30 -23.19 4.52
C ASP A 83 7.27 -22.03 5.52
N CYS A 84 6.08 -21.63 5.97
CA CYS A 84 5.91 -21.05 7.27
C CYS A 84 5.82 -22.26 8.20
N PRO A 85 6.88 -22.59 8.97
CA PRO A 85 6.83 -23.72 9.89
C PRO A 85 5.56 -23.60 10.75
N PRO A 86 4.73 -24.65 10.84
CA PRO A 86 3.51 -24.61 11.64
C PRO A 86 3.86 -24.25 13.08
N GLY A 87 3.41 -23.09 13.53
CA GLY A 87 3.70 -22.54 14.86
C GLY A 87 4.43 -21.18 14.89
N MET A 88 4.69 -20.53 13.76
CA MET A 88 5.10 -19.11 13.79
C MET A 88 3.92 -18.24 14.24
N GLU A 89 4.04 -17.65 15.42
CA GLU A 89 3.09 -16.66 15.91
C GLU A 89 3.14 -15.41 15.02
N GLN A 90 2.02 -15.11 14.39
CA GLN A 90 1.84 -13.88 13.62
C GLN A 90 1.46 -12.77 14.59
N GLU A 91 2.30 -11.74 14.69
CA GLU A 91 2.01 -10.57 15.52
C GLU A 91 1.14 -9.59 14.73
N PHE A 92 0.07 -9.13 15.37
CA PHE A 92 -0.83 -8.10 14.84
C PHE A 92 -0.66 -6.80 15.63
N ILE A 93 -0.81 -5.69 14.94
CA ILE A 93 -0.82 -4.35 15.53
C ILE A 93 -2.17 -3.68 15.30
N PHE A 94 -2.58 -2.87 16.28
CA PHE A 94 -3.76 -2.03 16.21
C PHE A 94 -3.35 -0.58 15.98
N ILE A 95 -3.87 0.03 14.92
CA ILE A 95 -3.79 1.47 14.67
C ILE A 95 -5.12 2.08 15.11
N ARG A 96 -5.11 2.80 16.22
CA ARG A 96 -6.29 3.44 16.79
C ARG A 96 -6.45 4.83 16.20
N LEU A 97 -7.50 5.05 15.39
CA LEU A 97 -7.71 6.34 14.75
C LEU A 97 -8.16 7.43 15.73
N CYS A 98 -8.79 7.06 16.84
CA CYS A 98 -9.09 8.01 17.92
C CYS A 98 -7.83 8.69 18.47
N VAL A 99 -6.72 7.95 18.62
CA VAL A 99 -5.45 8.51 19.08
C VAL A 99 -4.81 9.37 17.99
N LEU A 100 -4.89 8.94 16.72
CA LEU A 100 -4.40 9.74 15.59
C LEU A 100 -5.15 11.08 15.49
N ARG A 101 -6.47 11.07 15.72
CA ARG A 101 -7.29 12.28 15.76
C ARG A 101 -6.83 13.25 16.85
N GLU A 102 -6.47 12.78 18.05
CA GLU A 102 -5.89 13.64 19.10
C GLU A 102 -4.56 14.30 18.64
N TYR A 103 -3.71 13.56 17.92
CA TYR A 103 -2.47 14.12 17.34
C TYR A 103 -2.76 15.18 16.27
N LEU A 104 -3.70 14.89 15.36
CA LEU A 104 -4.09 15.81 14.29
C LEU A 104 -4.76 17.05 14.83
N GLU A 105 -5.63 16.93 15.85
CA GLU A 105 -6.26 18.07 16.51
C GLU A 105 -5.20 19.06 17.01
N ARG A 106 -4.17 18.57 17.70
CA ARG A 106 -3.08 19.44 18.17
C ARG A 106 -2.27 20.04 17.03
N GLU A 107 -1.90 19.24 16.04
CA GLU A 107 -1.06 19.70 14.93
C GLU A 107 -1.80 20.71 14.06
N LEU A 108 -3.10 20.56 13.86
CA LEU A 108 -3.92 21.41 12.98
C LEU A 108 -4.57 22.58 13.71
N THR A 109 -4.54 22.61 15.05
CA THR A 109 -5.07 23.74 15.82
C THR A 109 -4.35 25.03 15.43
N MET A 110 -5.15 26.02 15.03
CA MET A 110 -4.69 27.33 14.62
C MET A 110 -5.28 28.39 15.56
N ALA A 111 -4.43 29.26 16.09
CA ALA A 111 -4.87 30.38 16.92
C ALA A 111 -5.22 31.58 16.04
N SER A 112 -6.20 32.39 16.46
CA SER A 112 -6.59 33.66 15.80
C SER A 112 -7.15 33.51 14.38
N LEU A 113 -7.94 32.46 14.13
CA LEU A 113 -8.67 32.32 12.87
C LEU A 113 -9.83 33.33 12.77
N PRO A 114 -10.16 33.81 11.55
CA PRO A 114 -11.30 34.70 11.32
C PRO A 114 -12.66 34.00 11.38
N PHE A 115 -12.69 32.68 11.62
CA PHE A 115 -13.89 31.85 11.72
C PHE A 115 -13.72 30.80 12.84
N THR A 116 -14.82 30.12 13.19
CA THR A 116 -14.83 29.08 14.23
C THR A 116 -14.08 27.84 13.79
N PHE A 117 -13.05 27.45 14.55
CA PHE A 117 -12.28 26.24 14.28
C PHE A 117 -13.11 24.97 14.52
N ASP A 118 -13.21 24.15 13.49
CA ASP A 118 -13.75 22.80 13.48
C ASP A 118 -12.62 21.79 13.18
N VAL A 119 -12.47 20.81 14.07
CA VAL A 119 -11.46 19.75 13.99
C VAL A 119 -11.80 18.78 12.85
N GLU A 120 -13.07 18.43 12.65
CA GLU A 120 -13.48 17.44 11.65
C GLU A 120 -13.18 17.96 10.25
N ARG A 121 -13.51 19.23 9.99
CA ARG A 121 -13.20 19.90 8.72
C ARG A 121 -11.70 20.04 8.47
N SER A 122 -10.91 20.21 9.54
CA SER A 122 -9.44 20.25 9.43
C SER A 122 -8.85 18.87 9.10
N ILE A 123 -9.46 17.79 9.61
CA ILE A 123 -9.10 16.41 9.27
C ILE A 123 -9.40 16.13 7.79
N ASP A 124 -10.54 16.59 7.27
CA ASP A 124 -10.89 16.44 5.86
C ASP A 124 -9.85 17.09 4.95
N ASP A 125 -9.47 18.31 5.29
CA ASP A 125 -8.41 19.05 4.61
C ASP A 125 -7.06 18.34 4.69
N TRP A 126 -6.75 17.72 5.83
CA TRP A 126 -5.53 16.93 6.01
C TRP A 126 -5.53 15.66 5.14
N VAL A 127 -6.66 14.93 5.09
CA VAL A 127 -6.83 13.78 4.20
C VAL A 127 -6.64 14.21 2.74
N PHE A 128 -7.26 15.32 2.34
CA PHE A 128 -7.09 15.87 1.00
C PHE A 128 -5.64 16.28 0.70
N MET A 129 -4.94 16.88 1.67
CA MET A 129 -3.53 17.22 1.53
C MET A 129 -2.63 15.99 1.32
N CYS A 130 -2.96 14.87 1.96
CA CYS A 130 -2.22 13.62 1.76
C CYS A 130 -2.32 13.09 0.33
N PHE A 131 -3.42 13.36 -0.40
CA PHE A 131 -3.56 12.92 -1.79
C PHE A 131 -2.53 13.55 -2.74
N PHE A 132 -2.01 14.76 -2.46
CA PHE A 132 -0.95 15.39 -3.27
C PHE A 132 0.40 14.67 -3.17
N VAL A 133 0.65 13.99 -2.06
CA VAL A 133 1.94 13.31 -1.83
C VAL A 133 1.99 11.96 -2.55
N GLY A 134 0.83 11.37 -2.82
CA GLY A 134 0.69 10.15 -3.61
C GLY A 134 -0.56 9.39 -3.22
N ASN A 135 -1.23 8.81 -4.21
CA ASN A 135 -2.36 7.91 -4.06
C ASN A 135 -2.38 6.94 -5.27
N ASP A 136 -3.25 5.94 -5.25
CA ASP A 136 -3.30 4.93 -6.32
C ASP A 136 -3.79 5.47 -7.67
N PHE A 137 -4.47 6.62 -7.68
CA PHE A 137 -5.14 7.16 -8.88
C PHE A 137 -4.33 8.24 -9.59
N LEU A 138 -3.43 8.93 -8.88
CA LEU A 138 -2.63 10.03 -9.40
C LEU A 138 -1.14 9.84 -9.08
N PRO A 139 -0.25 10.12 -10.05
CA PRO A 139 1.18 10.17 -9.77
C PRO A 139 1.49 11.26 -8.74
N HIS A 140 2.47 10.99 -7.87
CA HIS A 140 2.94 11.96 -6.89
C HIS A 140 3.56 13.19 -7.58
N LEU A 141 3.34 14.38 -7.01
CA LEU A 141 4.00 15.59 -7.51
C LEU A 141 5.53 15.45 -7.35
N PRO A 142 6.34 15.85 -8.35
CA PRO A 142 7.79 15.67 -8.31
C PRO A 142 8.46 16.31 -7.08
N SER A 143 7.88 17.40 -6.58
CA SER A 143 8.37 18.18 -5.43
C SER A 143 7.91 17.66 -4.07
N LEU A 144 7.00 16.67 -4.01
CA LEU A 144 6.44 16.14 -2.76
C LEU A 144 6.79 14.67 -2.55
N GLU A 145 7.64 14.40 -1.56
CA GLU A 145 7.97 13.04 -1.14
C GLU A 145 7.86 12.88 0.38
N ILE A 146 7.17 11.82 0.84
CA ILE A 146 6.94 11.56 2.29
C ILE A 146 8.28 11.50 3.05
N ARG A 147 9.31 10.90 2.43
CA ARG A 147 10.65 10.75 3.04
C ARG A 147 11.36 12.07 3.29
N GLU A 148 10.92 13.15 2.63
CA GLU A 148 11.48 14.50 2.73
C GLU A 148 10.68 15.43 3.65
N GLY A 149 9.66 14.91 4.35
CA GLY A 149 8.77 15.70 5.21
C GLY A 149 7.76 16.53 4.42
N ALA A 150 7.28 16.02 3.27
CA ALA A 150 6.31 16.73 2.44
C ALA A 150 5.00 17.05 3.19
N ILE A 151 4.51 16.14 4.03
CA ILE A 151 3.28 16.35 4.81
C ILE A 151 3.45 17.52 5.78
N ASP A 152 4.57 17.58 6.52
CA ASP A 152 4.84 18.68 7.47
C ASP A 152 4.93 20.04 6.75
N ARG A 153 5.52 20.05 5.55
CA ARG A 153 5.58 21.25 4.71
C ARG A 153 4.18 21.68 4.26
N LEU A 154 3.36 20.75 3.79
CA LEU A 154 1.98 21.02 3.36
C LEU A 154 1.15 21.57 4.51
N VAL A 155 1.25 20.99 5.71
CA VAL A 155 0.55 21.47 6.91
C VAL A 155 0.93 22.92 7.25
N ASN A 156 2.22 23.27 7.16
CA ASN A 156 2.66 24.64 7.40
C ASN A 156 2.12 25.63 6.36
N ILE A 157 2.12 25.25 5.08
CA ILE A 157 1.55 26.07 3.99
C ILE A 157 0.04 26.23 4.16
N TYR A 158 -0.65 25.13 4.48
CA TYR A 158 -2.07 25.09 4.76
C TYR A 158 -2.48 26.06 5.87
N LYS A 159 -1.79 26.02 7.01
CA LYS A 159 -2.03 26.96 8.11
C LYS A 159 -1.96 28.40 7.62
N ASN A 160 -0.93 28.76 6.86
CA ASN A 160 -0.79 30.12 6.33
C ASN A 160 -1.89 30.49 5.33
N VAL A 161 -2.32 29.55 4.48
CA VAL A 161 -3.38 29.79 3.48
C VAL A 161 -4.75 29.95 4.15
N VAL A 162 -5.10 29.09 5.13
CA VAL A 162 -6.38 29.18 5.85
C VAL A 162 -6.53 30.51 6.58
N HIS A 163 -5.45 31.05 7.17
CA HIS A 163 -5.48 32.39 7.78
C HIS A 163 -5.76 33.50 6.76
N LYS A 164 -5.32 33.34 5.51
CA LYS A 164 -5.52 34.33 4.44
C LYS A 164 -6.90 34.22 3.78
N THR A 165 -7.39 33.01 3.53
CA THR A 165 -8.62 32.74 2.74
C THR A 165 -9.88 32.62 3.60
N GLY A 166 -9.73 32.53 4.93
CA GLY A 166 -10.85 32.51 5.87
C GLY A 166 -11.74 31.26 5.78
N GLY A 167 -11.21 30.12 5.36
CA GLY A 167 -11.93 28.84 5.48
C GLY A 167 -11.17 27.62 4.95
N TYR A 168 -11.84 26.46 5.01
CA TYR A 168 -11.33 25.12 4.70
C TYR A 168 -11.14 24.83 3.20
N LEU A 169 -10.27 23.88 2.85
CA LEU A 169 -10.05 23.44 1.46
C LEU A 169 -11.21 22.61 0.92
N THR A 170 -11.86 21.85 1.80
CA THR A 170 -12.83 20.83 1.43
C THR A 170 -14.15 20.99 2.19
N GLU A 171 -15.23 20.52 1.57
CA GLU A 171 -16.57 20.48 2.16
C GLU A 171 -17.34 19.26 1.67
N ASN A 172 -17.64 18.30 2.54
CA ASN A 172 -18.42 17.10 2.22
C ASN A 172 -17.97 16.40 0.93
N GLY A 173 -16.66 16.27 0.71
CA GLY A 173 -16.12 15.64 -0.50
C GLY A 173 -15.99 16.56 -1.72
N TYR A 174 -16.31 17.85 -1.60
CA TYR A 174 -16.12 18.86 -2.65
C TYR A 174 -14.91 19.75 -2.34
N VAL A 175 -14.18 20.14 -3.37
CA VAL A 175 -12.93 20.91 -3.27
C VAL A 175 -13.18 22.38 -3.61
N ASN A 176 -12.63 23.29 -2.81
CA ASN A 176 -12.53 24.71 -3.16
C ASN A 176 -11.24 24.97 -3.94
N LEU A 177 -11.35 25.05 -5.27
CA LEU A 177 -10.20 25.15 -6.19
C LEU A 177 -9.41 26.45 -6.03
N GLU A 178 -10.05 27.56 -5.63
CA GLU A 178 -9.36 28.82 -5.36
C GLU A 178 -8.37 28.66 -4.20
N ARG A 179 -8.77 27.96 -3.14
CA ARG A 179 -7.88 27.70 -1.99
C ARG A 179 -6.79 26.69 -2.32
N VAL A 180 -7.09 25.68 -3.15
CA VAL A 180 -6.08 24.74 -3.64
C VAL A 180 -5.02 25.43 -4.48
N GLN A 181 -5.43 26.37 -5.35
CA GLN A 181 -4.51 27.17 -6.15
C GLN A 181 -3.49 27.88 -5.27
N MET A 182 -3.94 28.51 -4.18
CA MET A 182 -3.07 29.22 -3.24
C MET A 182 -2.04 28.30 -2.57
N ILE A 183 -2.41 27.06 -2.23
CA ILE A 183 -1.47 26.07 -1.68
C ILE A 183 -0.46 25.64 -2.74
N MET A 184 -0.93 25.31 -3.95
CA MET A 184 -0.05 24.83 -5.02
C MET A 184 0.95 25.90 -5.46
N LEU A 185 0.53 27.17 -5.57
CA LEU A 185 1.43 28.28 -5.87
C LEU A 185 2.49 28.47 -4.77
N ALA A 186 2.11 28.37 -3.49
CA ALA A 186 3.05 28.44 -2.37
C ALA A 186 4.03 27.25 -2.35
N VAL A 187 3.61 26.05 -2.78
CA VAL A 187 4.52 24.93 -3.01
C VAL A 187 5.43 25.20 -4.21
N GLY A 188 4.89 25.80 -5.27
CA GLY A 188 5.59 26.24 -6.48
C GLY A 188 6.81 27.13 -6.19
N GLU A 189 6.67 28.08 -5.26
CA GLU A 189 7.76 28.97 -4.84
C GLU A 189 8.95 28.24 -4.20
N VAL A 190 8.72 27.07 -3.59
CA VAL A 190 9.75 26.31 -2.89
C VAL A 190 10.29 25.12 -3.67
N GLU A 191 9.74 24.78 -4.85
CA GLU A 191 10.13 23.61 -5.66
C GLU A 191 11.63 23.60 -5.99
N ASP A 192 12.17 24.73 -6.45
CA ASP A 192 13.57 24.86 -6.83
C ASP A 192 14.53 24.60 -5.64
N SER A 193 14.12 25.04 -4.43
CA SER A 193 14.86 24.78 -3.20
C SER A 193 14.82 23.30 -2.78
N ILE A 194 13.68 22.63 -3.02
CA ILE A 194 13.48 21.23 -2.70
C ILE A 194 14.39 20.38 -3.60
N PHE A 195 14.40 20.63 -4.91
CA PHE A 195 15.21 19.85 -5.85
C PHE A 195 16.72 19.99 -5.59
N LYS A 196 17.19 21.20 -5.28
CA LYS A 196 18.59 21.43 -4.89
C LYS A 196 18.95 20.68 -3.61
N LYS A 197 18.13 20.81 -2.56
CA LYS A 197 18.35 20.10 -1.29
C LYS A 197 18.34 18.59 -1.45
N ARG A 198 17.43 18.04 -2.25
CA ARG A 198 17.36 16.60 -2.56
C ARG A 198 18.67 16.11 -3.19
N LYS A 199 19.23 16.89 -4.12
CA LYS A 199 20.50 16.54 -4.76
C LYS A 199 21.66 16.55 -3.75
N ASP A 200 21.74 17.59 -2.94
CA ASP A 200 22.76 17.71 -1.89
C ASP A 200 22.68 16.54 -0.88
N ASP A 201 21.47 16.16 -0.47
CA ASP A 201 21.23 15.06 0.46
C ASP A 201 21.62 13.70 -0.15
N GLU A 202 21.34 13.49 -1.43
CA GLU A 202 21.75 12.31 -2.19
C GLU A 202 23.28 12.20 -2.28
N GLU A 203 23.97 13.29 -2.64
CA GLU A 203 25.43 13.34 -2.71
C GLU A 203 26.08 13.11 -1.34
N ASN A 204 25.52 13.74 -0.29
CA ASN A 204 25.97 13.53 1.08
C ASN A 204 25.74 12.07 1.54
N PHE A 205 24.64 11.44 1.14
CA PHE A 205 24.39 10.02 1.41
C PHE A 205 25.39 9.11 0.67
N LYS A 206 25.64 9.37 -0.62
CA LYS A 206 26.65 8.66 -1.43
C LYS A 206 28.03 8.76 -0.82
N ARG A 207 28.45 9.96 -0.37
CA ARG A 207 29.72 10.17 0.33
C ARG A 207 29.81 9.32 1.61
N ARG A 208 28.76 9.34 2.44
CA ARG A 208 28.68 8.53 3.68
C ARG A 208 28.73 7.02 3.40
N GLN A 209 28.05 6.54 2.37
CA GLN A 209 28.08 5.12 1.98
C GLN A 209 29.47 4.70 1.48
N LYS A 210 30.12 5.53 0.65
CA LYS A 210 31.48 5.27 0.16
C LYS A 210 32.49 5.22 1.32
N GLU A 211 32.37 6.13 2.28
CA GLU A 211 33.19 6.11 3.50
C GLU A 211 32.94 4.86 4.35
N LYS A 212 31.68 4.45 4.54
CA LYS A 212 31.33 3.23 5.28
C LYS A 212 31.87 1.97 4.60
N ARG A 213 31.74 1.84 3.27
CA ARG A 213 32.30 0.72 2.49
C ARG A 213 33.82 0.67 2.58
N LYS A 214 34.49 1.84 2.55
CA LYS A 214 35.95 1.94 2.76
C LYS A 214 36.37 1.50 4.16
N ARG A 215 35.62 1.89 5.21
CA ARG A 215 35.88 1.43 6.59
C ARG A 215 35.72 -0.08 6.73
N MET A 216 34.62 -0.65 6.23
CA MET A 216 34.40 -2.10 6.27
C MET A 216 35.46 -2.88 5.47
N LYS A 217 35.87 -2.39 4.28
CA LYS A 217 36.98 -3.00 3.53
C LYS A 217 38.28 -2.98 4.33
N ARG A 218 38.60 -1.89 5.05
CA ARG A 218 39.79 -1.80 5.91
C ARG A 218 39.71 -2.75 7.11
N GLU A 219 38.57 -2.86 7.77
CA GLU A 219 38.33 -3.78 8.89
C GLU A 219 38.42 -5.25 8.44
N GLN A 220 37.85 -5.59 7.27
CA GLN A 220 37.92 -6.94 6.71
C GLN A 220 39.35 -7.34 6.30
N HIS A 221 40.14 -6.41 5.75
CA HIS A 221 41.55 -6.64 5.43
C HIS A 221 42.43 -6.80 6.67
N THR A 222 42.02 -6.23 7.82
CA THR A 222 42.72 -6.37 9.10
C THR A 222 42.43 -7.73 9.76
N MET A 223 41.30 -8.38 9.44
CA MET A 223 40.91 -9.70 9.96
C MET A 223 41.46 -10.90 9.17
N LEU A 224 41.91 -10.71 7.92
CA LEU A 224 42.45 -11.76 7.05
C LEU A 224 43.99 -11.78 6.94
N GLY A 225 44.69 -11.14 7.89
CA GLY A 225 46.15 -10.96 7.84
C GLY A 225 46.89 -11.25 9.15
N GLY A 226 46.37 -12.15 9.99
CA GLY A 226 47.12 -12.65 11.15
C GLY A 226 48.03 -13.81 10.78
N GLN A 227 49.35 -13.66 10.96
CA GLN A 227 50.42 -14.59 10.55
C GLN A 227 50.42 -15.99 11.21
N TYR A 228 49.33 -16.39 11.89
CA TYR A 228 49.23 -17.62 12.70
C TYR A 228 47.80 -18.22 12.73
N THR A 229 47.12 -18.36 11.59
CA THR A 229 45.87 -19.15 11.53
C THR A 229 46.17 -20.63 11.23
N PRO A 230 45.91 -21.59 12.13
CA PRO A 230 46.14 -23.00 11.87
C PRO A 230 45.11 -23.56 10.88
N GLN A 231 45.60 -24.22 9.81
CA GLN A 231 44.76 -24.95 8.86
C GLN A 231 44.58 -26.41 9.30
N PRO A 232 43.35 -26.96 9.28
CA PRO A 232 43.11 -28.36 9.61
C PRO A 232 43.65 -29.30 8.53
N LEU A 233 44.39 -30.33 8.97
CA LEU A 233 44.88 -31.43 8.15
C LEU A 233 43.74 -32.39 7.81
N GLY A 234 43.45 -32.57 6.51
CA GLY A 234 42.70 -33.73 6.02
C GLY A 234 41.51 -33.44 5.10
N ARG A 235 41.78 -33.10 3.85
CA ARG A 235 41.05 -33.63 2.68
C ARG A 235 41.90 -33.43 1.44
N GLY A 236 42.64 -34.47 1.10
CA GLY A 236 43.43 -34.51 -0.12
C GLY A 236 42.51 -34.65 -1.34
N ASN A 237 42.73 -33.79 -2.33
CA ASN A 237 42.98 -34.30 -3.66
C ASN A 237 44.21 -33.55 -4.21
N ARG A 238 45.38 -34.22 -4.18
CA ARG A 238 46.64 -33.70 -4.70
C ARG A 238 46.80 -34.13 -6.15
N SER A 239 47.03 -33.15 -7.03
CA SER A 239 47.86 -33.31 -8.23
C SER A 239 48.76 -32.09 -8.37
N SER A 240 49.89 -32.10 -7.66
CA SER A 240 51.24 -31.69 -8.12
C SER A 240 52.15 -31.52 -6.90
N HIS A 241 53.10 -32.43 -6.72
CA HIS A 241 54.22 -32.20 -5.82
C HIS A 241 55.34 -31.52 -6.62
N GLN A 242 55.96 -30.48 -6.05
CA GLN A 242 57.40 -30.31 -6.17
C GLN A 242 58.01 -30.30 -4.77
N PRO A 243 59.17 -30.95 -4.57
CA PRO A 243 59.77 -31.11 -3.25
C PRO A 243 60.37 -29.80 -2.74
N ILE A 244 60.17 -29.57 -1.45
CA ILE A 244 60.76 -28.48 -0.68
C ILE A 244 62.28 -28.62 -0.70
N SER A 245 62.96 -27.63 -1.28
CA SER A 245 64.42 -27.48 -1.19
C SER A 245 64.79 -26.50 -0.07
N ASN A 246 65.57 -27.03 0.87
CA ASN A 246 66.44 -26.40 1.86
C ASN A 246 66.12 -24.94 2.34
N PRO A 247 65.55 -24.76 3.55
CA PRO A 247 65.15 -23.46 4.11
C PRO A 247 66.28 -22.42 4.27
N ARG A 248 67.54 -22.86 4.29
CA ARG A 248 68.70 -21.96 4.35
C ARG A 248 68.97 -21.23 3.05
N HIS A 249 68.57 -21.78 1.91
CA HIS A 249 68.85 -21.20 0.59
C HIS A 249 67.87 -20.08 0.25
N THR A 250 66.59 -20.26 0.58
CA THR A 250 65.53 -19.25 0.44
C THR A 250 65.71 -18.07 1.40
N ALA A 251 66.23 -18.31 2.61
CA ALA A 251 66.58 -17.24 3.55
C ALA A 251 67.82 -16.43 3.10
N TYR A 252 68.74 -17.02 2.32
CA TYR A 252 69.89 -16.32 1.74
C TYR A 252 69.49 -15.46 0.54
N GLU A 253 68.59 -15.95 -0.32
CA GLU A 253 68.06 -15.19 -1.48
C GLU A 253 67.22 -13.99 -1.06
N MET A 254 66.36 -14.14 -0.04
CA MET A 254 65.58 -13.02 0.50
C MET A 254 66.48 -11.94 1.15
N ARG A 255 67.62 -12.33 1.73
CA ARG A 255 68.57 -11.38 2.34
C ARG A 255 69.48 -10.70 1.30
N MET A 256 69.63 -11.29 0.10
CA MET A 256 70.35 -10.70 -1.04
C MET A 256 69.48 -9.70 -1.82
N GLN A 257 68.17 -9.95 -1.96
CA GLN A 257 67.24 -9.02 -2.62
C GLN A 257 67.02 -7.73 -1.82
N ASP A 258 67.08 -7.79 -0.49
CA ASP A 258 66.92 -6.62 0.38
C ASP A 258 68.16 -5.69 0.38
N ARG A 259 69.27 -6.11 -0.26
CA ARG A 259 70.51 -5.34 -0.37
C ARG A 259 70.71 -4.66 -1.73
N GLN A 260 69.82 -4.88 -2.71
CA GLN A 260 69.96 -4.37 -4.08
C GLN A 260 68.96 -3.28 -4.48
N ASN A 261 68.15 -2.74 -3.56
CA ASN A 261 67.20 -1.66 -3.88
C ASN A 261 67.31 -0.44 -2.95
N THR A 262 68.53 -0.08 -2.57
CA THR A 262 68.85 1.33 -2.28
C THR A 262 69.53 1.92 -3.51
N VAL A 263 68.93 3.00 -4.03
CA VAL A 263 69.34 3.86 -5.16
C VAL A 263 68.76 3.47 -6.54
N SER A 264 67.59 4.02 -6.86
CA SER A 264 67.43 4.87 -8.05
C SER A 264 66.10 5.64 -8.00
N ASP A 265 66.24 6.95 -8.14
CA ASP A 265 65.22 7.98 -8.21
C ASP A 265 64.75 8.17 -9.67
N SER A 266 63.58 8.79 -9.83
CA SER A 266 63.01 9.39 -11.06
C SER A 266 62.25 8.50 -12.05
N GLY A 267 60.92 8.64 -12.07
CA GLY A 267 60.07 8.23 -13.21
C GLY A 267 58.59 8.11 -12.88
N GLY A 268 57.88 9.24 -12.82
CA GLY A 268 56.44 9.28 -12.52
C GLY A 268 55.60 8.48 -13.52
N ILE A 269 55.06 7.34 -13.07
CA ILE A 269 53.96 6.66 -13.74
C ILE A 269 52.74 6.82 -12.83
N LYS A 270 51.77 7.61 -13.31
CA LYS A 270 50.42 7.73 -12.73
C LYS A 270 49.91 6.33 -12.43
N ARG A 271 49.74 5.98 -11.15
CA ARG A 271 48.90 4.86 -10.74
C ARG A 271 47.54 5.09 -11.38
N LYS A 272 47.16 4.26 -12.34
CA LYS A 272 45.78 4.15 -12.80
C LYS A 272 44.95 3.87 -11.54
N THR A 273 44.02 4.77 -11.26
CA THR A 273 42.95 4.57 -10.27
C THR A 273 42.06 3.42 -10.74
N GLU A 274 42.47 2.18 -10.45
CA GLU A 274 41.63 0.98 -10.53
C GLU A 274 40.74 0.90 -9.28
N ASP A 275 39.87 1.89 -9.09
CA ASP A 275 38.86 1.85 -8.01
C ASP A 275 37.58 2.60 -8.42
N SER A 276 37.18 2.46 -9.69
CA SER A 276 35.88 2.89 -10.21
C SER A 276 34.97 1.68 -10.44
N ASP A 277 34.76 0.94 -9.36
CA ASP A 277 33.86 -0.22 -9.28
C ASP A 277 32.41 0.23 -8.97
N SER A 278 31.99 1.29 -9.65
CA SER A 278 30.63 1.82 -9.66
C SER A 278 30.16 1.75 -11.09
N GLU A 279 29.20 0.87 -11.36
CA GLU A 279 28.43 0.91 -12.60
C GLU A 279 28.03 2.37 -12.88
N PRO A 280 28.14 2.86 -14.12
CA PRO A 280 27.69 4.20 -14.45
C PRO A 280 26.20 4.28 -14.13
N GLU A 281 25.84 5.15 -13.17
CA GLU A 281 24.44 5.43 -12.87
C GLU A 281 23.78 5.97 -14.15
N PRO A 282 22.53 5.57 -14.44
CA PRO A 282 21.82 6.11 -15.60
C PRO A 282 21.80 7.63 -15.53
N GLU A 283 22.18 8.29 -16.63
CA GLU A 283 22.22 9.75 -16.68
C GLU A 283 20.81 10.32 -16.50
N ASP A 284 20.61 11.10 -15.43
CA ASP A 284 19.36 11.86 -15.25
C ASP A 284 19.34 13.03 -16.23
N ASN A 285 18.62 12.84 -17.33
CA ASN A 285 18.48 13.84 -18.41
C ASN A 285 17.61 15.05 -18.00
N VAL A 286 16.82 14.95 -16.93
CA VAL A 286 15.94 16.03 -16.49
C VAL A 286 16.71 17.05 -15.64
N ARG A 287 17.60 16.58 -14.75
CA ARG A 287 18.41 17.43 -13.85
C ARG A 287 17.57 18.48 -13.13
N LEU A 288 16.74 18.03 -12.20
CA LEU A 288 15.80 18.89 -11.47
C LEU A 288 16.48 20.01 -10.65
N TRP A 289 17.77 19.87 -10.35
CA TRP A 289 18.55 20.84 -9.56
C TRP A 289 19.18 21.98 -10.40
N GLU A 290 19.11 21.92 -11.73
CA GLU A 290 19.68 22.92 -12.65
C GLU A 290 18.60 23.81 -13.28
N ALA A 291 18.92 25.08 -13.52
CA ALA A 291 18.02 25.99 -14.23
C ALA A 291 17.52 25.40 -15.56
N GLY A 292 16.25 25.63 -15.88
CA GLY A 292 15.60 25.04 -17.05
C GLY A 292 15.10 23.61 -16.86
N TRP A 293 15.03 23.11 -15.61
CA TRP A 293 14.54 21.76 -15.30
C TRP A 293 13.11 21.51 -15.77
N LYS A 294 12.25 22.52 -15.72
CA LYS A 294 10.84 22.42 -16.12
C LYS A 294 10.71 22.10 -17.61
N GLN A 295 11.47 22.80 -18.45
CA GLN A 295 11.53 22.56 -19.90
C GLN A 295 12.04 21.15 -20.20
N ARG A 296 13.12 20.73 -19.53
CA ARG A 296 13.69 19.38 -19.72
C ARG A 296 12.74 18.29 -19.23
N TYR A 297 11.98 18.52 -18.17
CA TYR A 297 11.00 17.58 -17.65
C TYR A 297 9.89 17.31 -18.66
N TYR A 298 9.20 18.37 -19.12
CA TYR A 298 8.11 18.22 -20.08
C TYR A 298 8.58 17.64 -21.41
N LYS A 299 9.75 18.05 -21.90
CA LYS A 299 10.33 17.49 -23.12
C LYS A 299 10.68 16.01 -22.99
N ASN A 300 11.32 15.58 -21.90
CA ASN A 300 11.73 14.18 -21.76
C ASN A 300 10.59 13.24 -21.34
N LYS A 301 9.64 13.70 -20.51
CA LYS A 301 8.61 12.86 -19.91
C LYS A 301 7.30 12.82 -20.71
N PHE A 302 6.97 13.92 -21.39
CA PHE A 302 5.73 14.04 -22.17
C PHE A 302 5.98 14.15 -23.68
N ASP A 303 7.24 14.29 -24.11
CA ASP A 303 7.60 14.52 -25.53
C ASP A 303 6.92 15.75 -26.14
N VAL A 304 6.81 16.83 -25.34
CA VAL A 304 6.15 18.08 -25.75
C VAL A 304 7.14 19.25 -25.79
N ASP A 305 6.94 20.14 -26.76
CA ASP A 305 7.70 21.37 -26.89
C ASP A 305 7.52 22.30 -25.69
N THR A 306 8.58 23.05 -25.36
CA THR A 306 8.66 23.87 -24.15
C THR A 306 7.65 25.02 -24.11
N ASN A 307 7.07 25.38 -25.25
CA ASN A 307 6.14 26.49 -25.39
C ASN A 307 4.67 26.06 -25.41
N ASP A 308 4.37 24.76 -25.29
CA ASP A 308 2.99 24.28 -25.28
C ASP A 308 2.35 24.47 -23.89
N GLU A 309 1.93 25.70 -23.62
CA GLU A 309 1.20 26.04 -22.41
C GLU A 309 -0.18 25.38 -22.37
N LYS A 310 -0.78 25.10 -23.54
CA LYS A 310 -2.09 24.44 -23.64
C LYS A 310 -1.99 23.00 -23.15
N PHE A 311 -0.93 22.29 -23.52
CA PHE A 311 -0.68 20.94 -23.04
C PHE A 311 -0.47 20.92 -21.53
N ARG A 312 0.38 21.81 -20.98
CA ARG A 312 0.58 21.91 -19.52
C ARG A 312 -0.73 22.17 -18.79
N ARG A 313 -1.56 23.10 -19.30
CA ARG A 313 -2.89 23.38 -18.74
C ARG A 313 -3.82 22.16 -18.81
N LYS A 314 -3.76 21.36 -19.88
CA LYS A 314 -4.52 20.11 -20.00
C LYS A 314 -4.09 19.07 -18.96
N VAL A 315 -2.79 18.90 -18.73
CA VAL A 315 -2.25 17.98 -17.71
C VAL A 315 -2.73 18.41 -16.32
N VAL A 316 -2.64 19.70 -16.00
CA VAL A 316 -3.13 20.28 -14.74
C VAL A 316 -4.63 20.09 -14.60
N GLN A 317 -5.41 20.36 -15.64
CA GLN A 317 -6.86 20.17 -15.62
C GLN A 317 -7.21 18.72 -15.29
N SER A 318 -6.63 17.73 -15.99
CA SER A 318 -6.87 16.32 -15.69
C SER A 318 -6.39 15.92 -14.28
N TYR A 319 -5.32 16.53 -13.77
CA TYR A 319 -4.85 16.27 -12.41
C TYR A 319 -5.83 16.83 -11.35
N VAL A 320 -6.34 18.05 -11.56
CA VAL A 320 -7.34 18.69 -10.69
C VAL A 320 -8.66 17.93 -10.71
N GLU A 321 -9.12 17.50 -11.88
CA GLU A 321 -10.26 16.59 -12.01
C GLU A 321 -10.03 15.31 -11.20
N GLY A 322 -8.82 14.75 -11.25
CA GLY A 322 -8.49 13.57 -10.45
C GLY A 322 -8.50 13.80 -8.95
N LEU A 323 -7.99 14.94 -8.47
CA LEU A 323 -8.06 15.27 -7.04
C LEU A 323 -9.51 15.39 -6.56
N CYS A 324 -10.37 15.99 -7.38
CA CYS A 324 -11.80 16.07 -7.09
C CYS A 324 -12.45 14.68 -7.14
N TRP A 325 -12.06 13.82 -8.08
CA TRP A 325 -12.56 12.46 -8.19
C TRP A 325 -12.17 11.62 -6.97
N VAL A 326 -10.90 11.67 -6.54
CA VAL A 326 -10.40 10.94 -5.38
C VAL A 326 -11.11 11.41 -4.11
N LEU A 327 -11.25 12.71 -3.90
CA LEU A 327 -11.97 13.20 -2.72
C LEU A 327 -13.43 12.73 -2.72
N ARG A 328 -14.13 12.80 -3.86
CA ARG A 328 -15.50 12.28 -3.97
C ARG A 328 -15.55 10.78 -3.73
N TYR A 329 -14.59 10.01 -4.25
CA TYR A 329 -14.51 8.56 -4.07
C TYR A 329 -14.52 8.16 -2.59
N TYR A 330 -13.78 8.89 -1.75
CA TYR A 330 -13.70 8.61 -0.31
C TYR A 330 -14.94 9.08 0.48
N TYR A 331 -15.51 10.25 0.16
CA TYR A 331 -16.56 10.87 0.98
C TYR A 331 -17.99 10.64 0.47
N GLN A 332 -18.17 10.50 -0.84
CA GLN A 332 -19.48 10.37 -1.51
C GLN A 332 -19.64 9.06 -2.30
N GLY A 333 -18.54 8.33 -2.52
CA GLY A 333 -18.50 7.15 -3.38
C GLY A 333 -18.01 7.45 -4.81
N CYS A 334 -17.99 6.44 -5.66
CA CYS A 334 -17.40 6.56 -7.01
C CYS A 334 -18.17 7.55 -7.88
N ALA A 335 -17.56 8.70 -8.17
CA ALA A 335 -18.15 9.76 -8.99
C ALA A 335 -18.19 9.40 -10.49
N SER A 336 -17.22 8.62 -10.97
CA SER A 336 -17.22 8.09 -12.33
C SER A 336 -16.39 6.83 -12.44
N TRP A 337 -16.98 5.78 -13.01
CA TRP A 337 -16.29 4.51 -13.29
C TRP A 337 -15.43 4.54 -14.55
N LYS A 338 -15.58 5.58 -15.40
CA LYS A 338 -14.84 5.74 -16.66
C LYS A 338 -13.66 6.70 -16.56
N TRP A 339 -13.70 7.62 -15.60
CA TRP A 339 -12.67 8.64 -15.45
C TRP A 339 -11.34 7.98 -15.07
N TYR A 340 -10.26 8.44 -15.69
CA TYR A 340 -8.88 8.08 -15.36
C TYR A 340 -7.96 9.25 -15.69
N TYR A 341 -6.78 9.29 -15.06
CA TYR A 341 -5.75 10.27 -15.38
C TYR A 341 -4.93 9.82 -16.60
N PRO A 342 -5.01 10.51 -17.75
CA PRO A 342 -4.49 10.00 -19.03
C PRO A 342 -3.01 10.30 -19.27
N PHE A 343 -2.22 10.40 -18.21
CA PHE A 343 -0.78 10.66 -18.28
C PHE A 343 -0.03 9.82 -17.24
N HIS A 344 1.20 9.43 -17.55
CA HIS A 344 2.03 8.64 -16.62
C HIS A 344 2.69 9.49 -15.52
N TYR A 345 2.78 10.80 -15.71
CA TYR A 345 3.49 11.71 -14.81
C TYR A 345 2.60 12.88 -14.38
N ALA A 346 2.93 13.44 -13.21
CA ALA A 346 2.24 14.60 -12.64
C ALA A 346 2.80 15.92 -13.18
N PRO A 347 2.02 17.02 -13.19
CA PRO A 347 2.56 18.36 -13.42
C PRO A 347 3.34 18.87 -12.19
N PHE A 348 4.00 20.02 -12.30
CA PHE A 348 4.60 20.69 -11.13
C PHE A 348 3.59 21.55 -10.40
N ALA A 349 3.82 21.82 -9.10
CA ALA A 349 2.92 22.65 -8.30
C ALA A 349 2.83 24.09 -8.85
N SER A 350 3.93 24.59 -9.43
CA SER A 350 3.97 25.87 -10.13
C SER A 350 3.11 25.97 -11.41
N ASP A 351 2.58 24.86 -11.94
CA ASP A 351 1.69 24.87 -13.12
C ASP A 351 0.20 25.03 -12.76
N PHE A 352 -0.17 24.99 -11.48
CA PHE A 352 -1.57 25.07 -11.02
C PHE A 352 -2.14 26.50 -11.01
N GLU A 353 -1.71 27.36 -11.92
CA GLU A 353 -2.24 28.72 -12.06
C GLU A 353 -3.57 28.74 -12.83
N GLY A 354 -4.56 29.50 -12.33
CA GLY A 354 -5.85 29.68 -13.00
C GLY A 354 -6.75 28.43 -12.96
N ILE A 355 -6.71 27.69 -11.85
CA ILE A 355 -7.55 26.49 -11.65
C ILE A 355 -8.90 26.81 -10.98
N ALA A 356 -9.08 28.03 -10.44
CA ALA A 356 -10.29 28.41 -9.71
C ALA A 356 -11.59 28.25 -10.54
N ASP A 357 -11.51 28.52 -11.85
CA ASP A 357 -12.65 28.45 -12.77
C ASP A 357 -12.82 27.08 -13.46
N MET A 358 -12.02 26.07 -13.09
CA MET A 358 -12.10 24.74 -13.71
C MET A 358 -13.33 23.98 -13.22
N VAL A 359 -14.11 23.45 -14.17
CA VAL A 359 -15.32 22.66 -13.86
C VAL A 359 -14.90 21.22 -13.53
N SER A 360 -15.34 20.72 -12.38
CA SER A 360 -15.07 19.37 -11.90
C SER A 360 -16.32 18.47 -11.96
N ASP A 361 -17.02 18.45 -13.10
CA ASP A 361 -18.21 17.65 -13.31
C ASP A 361 -17.87 16.34 -14.02
N PHE A 362 -18.41 15.24 -13.50
CA PHE A 362 -18.20 13.90 -14.05
C PHE A 362 -19.45 13.39 -14.76
N GLU A 363 -19.27 12.52 -15.75
CA GLU A 363 -20.38 11.83 -16.42
C GLU A 363 -21.21 11.03 -15.39
N LYS A 364 -22.49 11.41 -15.24
CA LYS A 364 -23.43 10.70 -14.37
C LYS A 364 -23.87 9.36 -14.99
N GLY A 365 -24.26 8.41 -14.15
CA GLY A 365 -24.78 7.10 -14.60
C GLY A 365 -23.74 6.18 -15.23
N THR A 366 -22.44 6.44 -15.02
CA THR A 366 -21.38 5.51 -15.42
C THR A 366 -21.48 4.20 -14.65
N LYS A 367 -21.12 3.09 -15.30
CA LYS A 367 -21.23 1.74 -14.74
C LYS A 367 -19.85 1.09 -14.69
N PRO A 368 -19.58 0.24 -13.69
CA PRO A 368 -18.36 -0.54 -13.66
C PRO A 368 -18.28 -1.45 -14.89
N PHE A 369 -17.05 -1.75 -15.31
CA PHE A 369 -16.81 -2.84 -16.25
C PHE A 369 -17.35 -4.15 -15.71
N ARG A 370 -17.77 -5.04 -16.61
CA ARG A 370 -18.06 -6.42 -16.22
C ARG A 370 -16.75 -7.14 -15.86
N PRO A 371 -16.79 -8.19 -15.01
CA PRO A 371 -15.58 -8.85 -14.54
C PRO A 371 -14.61 -9.26 -15.66
N LEU A 372 -15.10 -9.86 -16.75
CA LEU A 372 -14.24 -10.29 -17.86
C LEU A 372 -13.70 -9.10 -18.69
N GLU A 373 -14.50 -8.03 -18.84
CA GLU A 373 -14.06 -6.80 -19.53
C GLU A 373 -12.91 -6.14 -18.74
N GLN A 374 -13.05 -6.08 -17.42
CA GLN A 374 -11.99 -5.59 -16.53
C GLN A 374 -10.73 -6.44 -16.65
N LEU A 375 -10.85 -7.77 -16.66
CA LEU A 375 -9.70 -8.67 -16.82
C LEU A 375 -8.96 -8.40 -18.14
N MET A 376 -9.68 -8.15 -19.24
CA MET A 376 -9.06 -7.75 -20.51
C MET A 376 -8.35 -6.39 -20.41
N GLY A 377 -8.85 -5.46 -19.60
CA GLY A 377 -8.22 -4.15 -19.38
C GLY A 377 -7.02 -4.16 -18.43
N VAL A 378 -6.87 -5.20 -17.60
CA VAL A 378 -5.83 -5.26 -16.54
C VAL A 378 -4.75 -6.31 -16.83
N PHE A 379 -5.10 -7.45 -17.42
CA PHE A 379 -4.15 -8.56 -17.58
C PHE A 379 -3.19 -8.36 -18.75
N PRO A 380 -1.91 -8.77 -18.58
CA PRO A 380 -1.01 -8.97 -19.71
C PRO A 380 -1.38 -10.25 -20.47
N ALA A 381 -0.96 -10.36 -21.73
CA ALA A 381 -1.20 -11.54 -22.57
C ALA A 381 -0.77 -12.88 -21.93
N ALA A 382 0.31 -12.85 -21.12
CA ALA A 382 0.80 -14.01 -20.38
C ALA A 382 -0.22 -14.61 -19.39
N SER A 383 -1.13 -13.79 -18.87
CA SER A 383 -2.20 -14.22 -17.94
C SER A 383 -3.51 -14.57 -18.63
N GLY A 384 -3.50 -14.73 -19.96
CA GLY A 384 -4.69 -15.05 -20.75
C GLY A 384 -5.37 -16.38 -20.41
N ASN A 385 -4.75 -17.25 -19.60
CA ASN A 385 -5.34 -18.52 -19.13
C ASN A 385 -6.59 -18.33 -18.26
N PHE A 386 -6.77 -17.16 -17.65
CA PHE A 386 -7.92 -16.87 -16.78
C PHE A 386 -9.14 -16.32 -17.55
N LEU A 387 -8.99 -16.11 -18.86
CA LEU A 387 -10.02 -15.58 -19.75
C LEU A 387 -10.63 -16.69 -20.62
N PRO A 388 -11.84 -16.51 -21.15
CA PRO A 388 -12.40 -17.40 -22.16
C PRO A 388 -11.45 -17.59 -23.33
N LEU A 389 -11.40 -18.80 -23.89
CA LEU A 389 -10.48 -19.15 -24.98
C LEU A 389 -10.58 -18.21 -26.19
N THR A 390 -11.79 -17.74 -26.51
CA THR A 390 -12.03 -16.81 -27.62
C THR A 390 -11.53 -15.40 -27.32
N TRP A 391 -11.60 -14.95 -26.07
CA TRP A 391 -11.13 -13.63 -25.63
C TRP A 391 -9.61 -13.61 -25.53
N ARG A 392 -9.02 -14.70 -25.03
CA ARG A 392 -7.56 -14.89 -24.98
C ARG A 392 -6.90 -14.67 -26.34
N LYS A 393 -7.52 -15.13 -27.43
CA LYS A 393 -7.00 -14.93 -28.79
C LYS A 393 -6.80 -13.46 -29.12
N LEU A 394 -7.68 -12.57 -28.65
CA LEU A 394 -7.57 -11.12 -28.90
C LEU A 394 -6.30 -10.50 -28.29
N MET A 395 -5.70 -11.13 -27.28
CA MET A 395 -4.48 -10.65 -26.63
C MET A 395 -3.20 -11.17 -27.30
N THR A 396 -3.29 -12.21 -28.13
CA THR A 396 -2.12 -12.90 -28.70
C THR A 396 -2.08 -12.86 -30.22
N ASP A 397 -3.23 -12.70 -30.86
CA ASP A 397 -3.35 -12.69 -32.31
C ASP A 397 -2.82 -11.36 -32.89
N PRO A 398 -1.79 -11.39 -33.76
CA PRO A 398 -1.25 -10.18 -34.38
C PRO A 398 -2.29 -9.40 -35.21
N ASP A 399 -3.32 -10.08 -35.72
CA ASP A 399 -4.39 -9.46 -36.51
C ASP A 399 -5.52 -8.87 -35.63
N SER A 400 -5.41 -8.97 -34.30
CA SER A 400 -6.38 -8.42 -33.37
C SER A 400 -6.40 -6.89 -33.40
N SER A 401 -7.60 -6.31 -33.46
CA SER A 401 -7.82 -4.86 -33.45
C SER A 401 -7.37 -4.14 -32.17
N ILE A 402 -6.99 -4.89 -31.13
CA ILE A 402 -6.57 -4.39 -29.81
C ILE A 402 -5.22 -4.98 -29.35
N ILE A 403 -4.44 -5.57 -30.27
CA ILE A 403 -3.15 -6.19 -29.94
C ILE A 403 -2.15 -5.16 -29.39
N ASP A 404 -2.28 -3.89 -29.79
CA ASP A 404 -1.46 -2.77 -29.33
C ASP A 404 -1.60 -2.48 -27.83
N PHE A 405 -2.65 -2.97 -27.17
CA PHE A 405 -2.81 -2.86 -25.72
C PHE A 405 -1.93 -3.84 -24.93
N TYR A 406 -1.40 -4.88 -25.59
CA TYR A 406 -0.71 -5.99 -24.93
C TYR A 406 0.73 -6.17 -25.44
N PRO A 407 1.62 -5.18 -25.25
CA PRO A 407 3.03 -5.35 -25.61
C PRO A 407 3.69 -6.44 -24.75
N GLU A 408 4.54 -7.25 -25.36
CA GLU A 408 5.33 -8.26 -24.63
C GLU A 408 6.38 -7.61 -23.74
N ASP A 409 7.03 -6.55 -24.23
CA ASP A 409 8.02 -5.74 -23.52
C ASP A 409 7.60 -4.27 -23.48
N PHE A 410 7.81 -3.62 -22.33
CA PHE A 410 7.54 -2.19 -22.14
C PHE A 410 8.64 -1.53 -21.29
N ALA A 411 8.82 -0.23 -21.48
CA ALA A 411 9.83 0.52 -20.76
C ALA A 411 9.39 0.84 -19.33
N ILE A 412 10.31 0.74 -18.38
CA ILE A 412 10.13 1.21 -17.00
C ILE A 412 11.04 2.40 -16.78
N ASP A 413 10.45 3.57 -16.56
CA ASP A 413 11.21 4.77 -16.20
C ASP A 413 11.43 4.82 -14.69
N LEU A 414 12.68 4.72 -14.25
CA LEU A 414 13.02 4.78 -12.82
C LEU A 414 12.73 6.15 -12.19
N ASN A 415 12.67 7.24 -12.98
CA ASN A 415 12.33 8.58 -12.53
C ASN A 415 13.03 9.01 -11.21
N GLY A 416 14.34 8.73 -11.10
CA GLY A 416 15.15 9.06 -9.91
C GLY A 416 15.00 8.09 -8.73
N LYS A 417 14.24 7.00 -8.85
CA LYS A 417 14.11 5.95 -7.85
C LYS A 417 15.15 4.85 -8.07
N LYS A 418 15.45 4.09 -7.00
CA LYS A 418 16.55 3.13 -6.97
C LYS A 418 16.18 1.76 -7.55
N TYR A 419 14.92 1.38 -7.46
CA TYR A 419 14.44 0.04 -7.81
C TYR A 419 13.34 0.10 -8.86
N ALA A 420 13.30 -0.87 -9.78
CA ALA A 420 12.32 -0.93 -10.87
C ALA A 420 10.87 -0.92 -10.40
N TRP A 421 10.56 -1.55 -9.26
CA TRP A 421 9.20 -1.55 -8.67
C TRP A 421 8.76 -0.16 -8.16
N GLN A 422 9.65 0.81 -8.08
CA GLN A 422 9.34 2.21 -7.78
C GLN A 422 9.23 3.08 -9.03
N GLY A 423 9.59 2.54 -10.20
CA GLY A 423 9.54 3.22 -11.47
C GLY A 423 8.14 3.24 -12.06
N VAL A 424 8.00 4.00 -13.13
CA VAL A 424 6.75 4.18 -13.88
C VAL A 424 6.74 3.22 -15.06
N ALA A 425 5.75 2.34 -15.12
CA ALA A 425 5.54 1.44 -16.26
C ALA A 425 4.88 2.22 -17.41
N LEU A 426 5.59 2.34 -18.54
CA LEU A 426 5.12 3.04 -19.72
C LEU A 426 4.28 2.13 -20.60
N LEU A 427 3.06 1.86 -20.14
CA LEU A 427 2.06 1.10 -20.88
C LEU A 427 1.10 2.01 -21.65
N PRO A 428 0.63 1.59 -22.84
CA PRO A 428 -0.43 2.30 -23.54
C PRO A 428 -1.73 2.23 -22.72
N PHE A 429 -2.47 3.34 -22.70
CA PHE A 429 -3.79 3.37 -22.07
C PHE A 429 -4.82 2.63 -22.93
N VAL A 430 -5.64 1.80 -22.30
CA VAL A 430 -6.69 1.02 -22.97
C VAL A 430 -7.84 1.94 -23.38
N ASP A 431 -8.16 1.95 -24.68
CA ASP A 431 -9.36 2.64 -25.17
C ASP A 431 -10.60 1.77 -24.96
N GLU A 432 -11.45 2.20 -24.03
CA GLU A 432 -12.72 1.53 -23.69
C GLU A 432 -13.59 1.24 -24.91
N ARG A 433 -13.67 2.18 -25.87
CA ARG A 433 -14.54 2.03 -27.05
C ARG A 433 -14.02 0.95 -27.97
N ARG A 434 -12.71 0.93 -28.21
CA ARG A 434 -12.04 -0.11 -29.02
C ARG A 434 -12.14 -1.47 -28.35
N LEU A 435 -11.92 -1.54 -27.04
CA LEU A 435 -12.05 -2.78 -26.28
C LEU A 435 -13.46 -3.36 -26.38
N ARG A 436 -14.50 -2.57 -26.09
CA ARG A 436 -15.90 -3.02 -26.18
C ARG A 436 -16.28 -3.44 -27.60
N ALA A 437 -15.80 -2.74 -28.63
CA ALA A 437 -16.06 -3.07 -30.03
C ALA A 437 -15.44 -4.43 -30.43
N ALA A 438 -14.23 -4.72 -29.98
CA ALA A 438 -13.58 -6.02 -30.20
C ALA A 438 -14.32 -7.14 -29.45
N LEU A 439 -14.67 -6.90 -28.18
CA LEU A 439 -15.38 -7.88 -27.34
C LEU A 439 -16.78 -8.20 -27.86
N ALA A 440 -17.48 -7.24 -28.47
CA ALA A 440 -18.82 -7.45 -29.02
C ALA A 440 -18.89 -8.62 -30.03
N GLN A 441 -17.80 -8.88 -30.76
CA GLN A 441 -17.71 -9.98 -31.73
C GLN A 441 -17.59 -11.35 -31.08
N VAL A 442 -16.99 -11.42 -29.88
CA VAL A 442 -16.71 -12.67 -29.15
C VAL A 442 -17.63 -12.90 -27.97
N TYR A 443 -18.46 -11.92 -27.60
CA TYR A 443 -19.47 -12.02 -26.54
C TYR A 443 -20.44 -13.21 -26.71
N PRO A 444 -20.96 -13.51 -27.91
CA PRO A 444 -21.85 -14.65 -28.12
C PRO A 444 -21.20 -16.02 -27.88
N ASN A 445 -19.86 -16.09 -27.85
CA ASN A 445 -19.13 -17.34 -27.69
C ASN A 445 -18.97 -17.77 -26.22
N LEU A 446 -19.45 -16.97 -25.27
CA LEU A 446 -19.35 -17.29 -23.85
C LEU A 446 -20.26 -18.48 -23.51
N THR A 447 -19.72 -19.40 -22.71
CA THR A 447 -20.50 -20.46 -22.09
C THR A 447 -21.49 -19.90 -21.06
N SER A 448 -22.47 -20.69 -20.64
CA SER A 448 -23.42 -20.29 -19.60
C SER A 448 -22.73 -20.00 -18.26
N GLU A 449 -21.66 -20.75 -17.92
CA GLU A 449 -20.83 -20.51 -16.74
C GLU A 449 -20.09 -19.18 -16.83
N GLU A 450 -19.46 -18.91 -17.97
CA GLU A 450 -18.75 -17.65 -18.25
C GLU A 450 -19.68 -16.45 -18.19
N THR A 451 -20.88 -16.60 -18.76
CA THR A 451 -21.92 -15.56 -18.73
C THR A 451 -22.34 -15.27 -17.29
N ARG A 452 -22.48 -16.30 -16.46
CA ARG A 452 -22.82 -16.16 -15.03
C ARG A 452 -21.71 -15.42 -14.26
N ARG A 453 -20.43 -15.81 -14.39
CA ARG A 453 -19.32 -15.10 -13.71
C ARG A 453 -19.05 -13.70 -14.26
N ASN A 454 -19.54 -13.38 -15.45
CA ASN A 454 -19.47 -12.04 -16.04
C ASN A 454 -20.68 -11.15 -15.69
N SER A 455 -21.48 -11.56 -14.71
CA SER A 455 -22.61 -10.79 -14.16
C SER A 455 -22.25 -10.18 -12.80
N LEU A 456 -22.95 -9.12 -12.41
CA LEU A 456 -22.80 -8.53 -11.09
C LEU A 456 -23.61 -9.36 -10.09
N GLY A 457 -22.92 -9.92 -9.08
CA GLY A 457 -23.56 -10.61 -7.97
C GLY A 457 -24.24 -9.66 -6.98
N GLY A 458 -24.88 -10.24 -5.96
CA GLY A 458 -25.39 -9.52 -4.81
C GLY A 458 -24.67 -9.93 -3.53
N ASP A 459 -24.75 -9.09 -2.51
CA ASP A 459 -24.22 -9.42 -1.18
C ASP A 459 -25.13 -10.45 -0.50
N ILE A 460 -24.55 -11.31 0.34
CA ILE A 460 -25.28 -12.37 1.04
C ILE A 460 -25.11 -12.16 2.54
N LEU A 461 -26.24 -12.10 3.25
CA LEU A 461 -26.29 -12.04 4.70
C LEU A 461 -26.52 -13.45 5.26
N PHE A 462 -25.70 -13.84 6.23
CA PHE A 462 -25.84 -15.09 6.98
C PHE A 462 -26.22 -14.82 8.42
N VAL A 463 -27.24 -15.52 8.91
CA VAL A 463 -27.80 -15.34 10.25
C VAL A 463 -27.94 -16.69 10.94
N GLY A 464 -27.44 -16.81 12.18
CA GLY A 464 -27.59 -18.04 12.96
C GLY A 464 -28.95 -18.14 13.66
N LYS A 465 -29.36 -19.35 14.03
CA LYS A 465 -30.65 -19.67 14.70
C LYS A 465 -30.98 -18.88 15.96
N HIS A 466 -29.98 -18.29 16.63
CA HIS A 466 -30.17 -17.54 17.88
C HIS A 466 -30.35 -16.04 17.66
N HIS A 467 -30.20 -15.57 16.43
CA HIS A 467 -30.33 -14.16 16.11
C HIS A 467 -31.80 -13.80 15.82
N GLN A 468 -32.24 -12.61 16.23
CA GLN A 468 -33.65 -12.20 16.13
C GLN A 468 -34.14 -12.13 14.68
N LEU A 469 -33.25 -11.75 13.74
CA LEU A 469 -33.54 -11.75 12.30
C LEU A 469 -33.77 -13.15 11.68
N HIS A 470 -33.39 -14.24 12.36
CA HIS A 470 -33.52 -15.59 11.82
C HIS A 470 -34.98 -15.92 11.48
N ASP A 471 -35.89 -15.71 12.41
CA ASP A 471 -37.31 -16.07 12.26
C ASP A 471 -37.96 -15.20 11.18
N PHE A 472 -37.58 -13.92 11.11
CA PHE A 472 -38.02 -13.00 10.05
C PHE A 472 -37.61 -13.49 8.66
N ILE A 473 -36.33 -13.85 8.45
CA ILE A 473 -35.85 -14.37 7.16
C ILE A 473 -36.55 -15.69 6.81
N PHE A 474 -36.73 -16.56 7.79
CA PHE A 474 -37.38 -17.85 7.59
C PHE A 474 -38.85 -17.70 7.16
N GLU A 475 -39.56 -16.72 7.71
CA GLU A 475 -40.91 -16.37 7.25
C GLU A 475 -40.94 -15.84 5.81
N GLN A 476 -39.94 -15.06 5.39
CA GLN A 476 -39.85 -14.60 3.99
C GLN A 476 -39.65 -15.75 3.01
N TYR A 477 -38.85 -16.76 3.35
CA TYR A 477 -38.72 -17.96 2.52
C TYR A 477 -40.02 -18.78 2.47
N LYS A 478 -40.84 -18.76 3.54
CA LYS A 478 -42.15 -19.44 3.57
C LYS A 478 -43.21 -18.71 2.76
N SER A 479 -43.22 -17.38 2.79
CA SER A 479 -44.17 -16.56 2.01
C SER A 479 -43.85 -16.60 0.52
N ASN A 480 -42.59 -16.88 0.14
CA ASN A 480 -42.09 -16.89 -1.23
C ASN A 480 -42.33 -15.55 -1.95
N GLU A 481 -42.33 -14.46 -1.19
CA GLU A 481 -42.44 -13.10 -1.70
C GLU A 481 -41.10 -12.68 -2.32
N LYS A 482 -41.10 -12.40 -3.62
CA LYS A 482 -39.89 -11.99 -4.35
C LYS A 482 -39.62 -10.48 -4.26
N GLU A 483 -40.54 -9.73 -3.67
CA GLU A 483 -40.38 -8.29 -3.51
C GLU A 483 -39.30 -7.98 -2.45
N PRO A 484 -38.46 -6.95 -2.65
CA PRO A 484 -37.47 -6.56 -1.67
C PRO A 484 -38.12 -6.06 -0.37
N VAL A 485 -37.71 -6.61 0.77
CA VAL A 485 -38.24 -6.25 2.10
C VAL A 485 -37.20 -5.49 2.91
N ASP A 486 -37.60 -4.39 3.54
CA ASP A 486 -36.71 -3.62 4.42
C ASP A 486 -36.48 -4.36 5.76
N ILE A 487 -35.24 -4.33 6.24
CA ILE A 487 -34.88 -4.89 7.55
C ILE A 487 -35.47 -4.02 8.67
N PRO A 488 -36.23 -4.60 9.62
CA PRO A 488 -36.64 -3.88 10.83
C PRO A 488 -35.40 -3.50 11.67
N PRO A 489 -35.14 -2.21 11.92
CA PRO A 489 -33.92 -1.76 12.61
C PRO A 489 -33.74 -2.35 14.02
N GLU A 490 -34.85 -2.68 14.69
CA GLU A 490 -34.88 -3.24 16.04
C GLU A 490 -34.28 -4.65 16.11
N LEU A 491 -34.37 -5.40 15.01
CA LEU A 491 -33.94 -6.81 14.94
C LEU A 491 -32.44 -6.97 14.64
N CYS A 492 -31.78 -5.89 14.21
CA CYS A 492 -30.41 -5.90 13.70
C CYS A 492 -29.51 -4.79 14.27
N HIS A 493 -29.77 -4.33 15.49
CA HIS A 493 -28.95 -3.31 16.15
C HIS A 493 -28.72 -2.05 15.28
N GLY A 494 -29.75 -1.62 14.54
CA GLY A 494 -29.68 -0.43 13.69
C GLY A 494 -29.15 -0.66 12.27
N ILE A 495 -28.76 -1.89 11.89
CA ILE A 495 -28.43 -2.21 10.49
C ILE A 495 -29.72 -2.12 9.66
N GLN A 496 -29.67 -1.35 8.58
CA GLN A 496 -30.74 -1.19 7.62
C GLN A 496 -30.29 -1.64 6.23
N GLY A 497 -31.23 -2.07 5.42
CA GLY A 497 -31.00 -2.54 4.06
C GLY A 497 -32.21 -3.30 3.55
N LYS A 498 -32.12 -3.79 2.32
CA LYS A 498 -33.16 -4.58 1.67
C LYS A 498 -32.76 -6.03 1.56
N LEU A 499 -33.68 -6.91 1.89
CA LEU A 499 -33.54 -8.36 1.75
C LEU A 499 -34.29 -8.84 0.51
N THR A 500 -33.68 -9.74 -0.26
CA THR A 500 -34.32 -10.44 -1.38
C THR A 500 -34.04 -11.93 -1.31
N LEU A 501 -34.98 -12.75 -1.78
CA LEU A 501 -34.81 -14.20 -1.79
C LEU A 501 -33.62 -14.60 -2.68
N ASN A 502 -32.77 -15.46 -2.14
CA ASN A 502 -31.67 -16.06 -2.88
C ASN A 502 -32.16 -17.26 -3.71
N GLU A 503 -31.63 -17.43 -4.93
CA GLU A 503 -31.94 -18.56 -5.82
C GLU A 503 -31.39 -19.89 -5.28
N TYR A 504 -30.25 -19.83 -4.57
CA TYR A 504 -29.59 -20.99 -3.94
C TYR A 504 -29.36 -20.72 -2.45
N PRO A 505 -30.43 -20.67 -1.64
CA PRO A 505 -30.32 -20.35 -0.23
C PRO A 505 -29.72 -21.52 0.54
N ILE A 506 -28.87 -21.20 1.51
CA ILE A 506 -28.54 -22.10 2.61
C ILE A 506 -29.67 -21.99 3.63
N LEU A 507 -30.46 -23.05 3.77
CA LEU A 507 -31.57 -23.13 4.72
C LEU A 507 -31.17 -23.89 6.00
N PRO A 508 -31.81 -23.61 7.14
CA PRO A 508 -31.63 -24.39 8.36
C PRO A 508 -31.93 -25.87 8.14
N ASP A 509 -31.21 -26.73 8.86
CA ASP A 509 -31.34 -28.20 8.88
C ASP A 509 -31.03 -28.92 7.55
N GLU A 510 -30.59 -28.20 6.51
CA GLU A 510 -30.03 -28.80 5.30
C GLU A 510 -28.55 -29.12 5.43
N SER A 511 -28.08 -30.14 4.71
CA SER A 511 -26.66 -30.46 4.65
C SER A 511 -25.93 -29.55 3.66
N VAL A 512 -24.84 -28.93 4.10
CA VAL A 512 -23.98 -28.10 3.25
C VAL A 512 -22.71 -28.87 2.95
N GLN A 513 -22.55 -29.28 1.70
CA GLN A 513 -21.34 -29.95 1.23
C GLN A 513 -20.18 -28.96 1.15
N SER A 514 -19.01 -29.40 1.62
CA SER A 514 -17.80 -28.60 1.54
C SER A 514 -17.30 -28.55 0.08
N PRO A 515 -17.09 -27.35 -0.49
CA PRO A 515 -16.45 -27.23 -1.80
C PRO A 515 -14.94 -27.52 -1.74
N VAL A 516 -14.37 -27.59 -0.53
CA VAL A 516 -12.95 -27.90 -0.30
C VAL A 516 -12.84 -29.36 0.15
N PRO A 517 -12.19 -30.26 -0.63
CA PRO A 517 -12.15 -31.70 -0.34
C PRO A 517 -11.57 -32.06 1.04
N LEU A 518 -10.72 -31.20 1.60
CA LEU A 518 -10.07 -31.40 2.91
C LEU A 518 -10.96 -31.02 4.10
N LEU A 519 -12.07 -30.33 3.85
CA LEU A 519 -12.98 -29.86 4.87
C LEU A 519 -14.21 -30.76 4.94
N ARG A 520 -14.68 -31.03 6.16
CA ARG A 520 -15.86 -31.86 6.40
C ARG A 520 -17.14 -31.13 5.97
N ASP A 521 -18.08 -31.91 5.47
CA ASP A 521 -19.44 -31.45 5.21
C ASP A 521 -20.14 -31.05 6.51
N LEU A 522 -21.03 -30.06 6.39
CA LEU A 522 -21.83 -29.56 7.49
C LEU A 522 -23.19 -30.26 7.45
N THR A 523 -23.33 -31.35 8.21
CA THR A 523 -24.54 -32.18 8.22
C THR A 523 -25.73 -31.54 8.96
N GLN A 524 -25.46 -30.59 9.84
CA GLN A 524 -26.47 -29.85 10.61
C GLN A 524 -26.19 -28.37 10.51
N ASN A 525 -26.73 -27.73 9.47
CA ASN A 525 -26.66 -26.29 9.33
C ASN A 525 -27.71 -25.61 10.23
N SER A 526 -27.31 -24.59 10.97
CA SER A 526 -28.20 -23.78 11.81
C SER A 526 -28.18 -22.31 11.42
N SER A 527 -27.73 -22.03 10.19
CA SER A 527 -27.68 -20.70 9.62
C SER A 527 -28.66 -20.58 8.45
N ILE A 528 -29.18 -19.39 8.25
CA ILE A 528 -29.98 -19.04 7.08
C ILE A 528 -29.26 -17.96 6.29
N SER A 529 -29.25 -18.09 4.96
CA SER A 529 -28.71 -17.07 4.05
C SER A 529 -29.82 -16.36 3.30
N ILE A 530 -29.65 -15.06 3.06
CA ILE A 530 -30.55 -14.26 2.21
C ILE A 530 -29.72 -13.21 1.46
N ASN A 531 -30.17 -12.75 0.30
CA ASN A 531 -29.48 -11.66 -0.39
C ASN A 531 -29.73 -10.35 0.37
N PHE A 532 -28.69 -9.54 0.51
CA PHE A 532 -28.70 -8.25 1.17
C PHE A 532 -28.28 -7.17 0.19
N LYS A 533 -28.90 -5.99 0.32
CA LYS A 533 -28.49 -4.81 -0.42
C LYS A 533 -28.48 -3.61 0.51
N ASP A 534 -27.40 -2.85 0.47
CA ASP A 534 -27.28 -1.61 1.21
C ASP A 534 -28.43 -0.63 0.88
N PRO A 535 -28.83 0.21 1.85
CA PRO A 535 -29.80 1.27 1.62
C PRO A 535 -29.41 2.14 0.42
N GLN A 536 -30.40 2.45 -0.41
CA GLN A 536 -30.21 3.25 -1.62
C GLN A 536 -30.58 4.70 -1.33
N PHE A 537 -29.70 5.63 -1.69
CA PHE A 537 -29.92 7.07 -1.58
C PHE A 537 -30.14 7.68 -2.96
N GLN A 538 -30.71 8.88 -3.00
CA GLN A 538 -30.83 9.63 -4.25
C GLN A 538 -29.44 9.99 -4.79
N GLU A 539 -29.29 10.08 -6.12
CA GLU A 539 -27.98 10.34 -6.76
C GLU A 539 -27.35 11.68 -6.33
N ASP A 540 -28.17 12.67 -5.98
CA ASP A 540 -27.71 13.99 -5.52
C ASP A 540 -27.66 14.09 -3.98
N PHE A 541 -27.78 12.97 -3.26
CA PHE A 541 -27.67 12.95 -1.80
C PHE A 541 -26.23 13.20 -1.37
N VAL A 542 -26.01 14.26 -0.59
CA VAL A 542 -24.68 14.60 -0.06
C VAL A 542 -24.53 14.05 1.35
N PHE A 543 -23.58 13.13 1.50
CA PHE A 543 -23.17 12.61 2.80
C PHE A 543 -22.39 13.68 3.56
N LYS A 544 -22.86 14.03 4.76
CA LYS A 544 -22.22 15.06 5.58
C LYS A 544 -21.01 14.49 6.31
N ALA A 545 -19.88 15.17 6.19
CA ALA A 545 -18.63 14.84 6.87
C ALA A 545 -18.67 15.38 8.32
N VAL A 546 -19.48 14.73 9.17
CA VAL A 546 -19.69 15.15 10.56
C VAL A 546 -19.77 13.95 11.49
N VAL A 547 -19.32 14.14 12.72
CA VAL A 547 -19.53 13.16 13.79
C VAL A 547 -21.03 13.11 14.13
N LEU A 548 -21.59 11.91 14.16
CA LEU A 548 -23.01 11.70 14.42
C LEU A 548 -23.44 12.19 15.81
N SER A 549 -24.67 12.69 15.91
CA SER A 549 -25.24 13.13 17.18
C SER A 549 -25.40 11.96 18.15
N GLY A 550 -24.86 12.07 19.36
CA GLY A 550 -24.89 11.00 20.37
C GLY A 550 -23.63 10.13 20.40
N ALA A 551 -22.67 10.39 19.51
CA ALA A 551 -21.37 9.74 19.54
C ALA A 551 -20.57 10.14 20.79
N LYS A 552 -20.07 9.17 21.52
CA LYS A 552 -19.23 9.37 22.72
C LYS A 552 -17.77 9.31 22.31
N LYS A 553 -17.04 10.41 22.49
CA LYS A 553 -15.60 10.46 22.26
C LYS A 553 -14.87 9.49 23.22
N PRO A 554 -13.97 8.63 22.73
CA PRO A 554 -13.10 7.82 23.57
C PRO A 554 -12.31 8.65 24.58
N ALA A 555 -11.94 8.03 25.69
CA ALA A 555 -11.07 8.67 26.67
C ALA A 555 -9.71 9.03 26.04
N ALA A 556 -9.27 10.27 26.27
CA ALA A 556 -8.00 10.78 25.76
C ALA A 556 -6.83 9.91 26.23
N VAL A 557 -5.98 9.52 25.29
CA VAL A 557 -4.83 8.65 25.58
C VAL A 557 -3.56 9.48 25.85
N LEU A 558 -3.44 10.64 25.22
CA LEU A 558 -2.25 11.48 25.32
C LEU A 558 -2.20 12.26 26.64
N LYS A 559 -1.07 12.14 27.38
CA LYS A 559 -0.90 12.83 28.67
C LYS A 559 -0.36 14.26 28.49
N PRO A 560 -0.68 15.20 29.41
CA PRO A 560 -0.12 16.55 29.47
C PRO A 560 1.40 16.66 29.24
N GLY A 561 2.19 15.72 29.77
CA GLY A 561 3.66 15.73 29.64
C GLY A 561 4.22 15.14 28.35
N ASP A 562 3.42 14.37 27.59
CA ASP A 562 3.81 13.92 26.24
C ASP A 562 3.84 15.12 25.28
N TRP A 563 3.18 16.23 25.66
CA TRP A 563 3.11 17.45 24.87
C TRP A 563 4.33 18.38 25.02
N GLU A 564 5.02 18.41 26.18
CA GLU A 564 6.11 19.36 26.48
C GLU A 564 7.48 18.96 25.90
N LYS A 565 7.72 17.66 25.67
CA LYS A 565 8.96 17.15 25.06
C LYS A 565 9.13 17.53 23.58
N SER A 566 8.18 18.25 23.00
CA SER A 566 8.22 18.75 21.63
C SER A 566 8.96 20.09 21.46
N ASN A 567 9.10 20.90 22.53
CA ASN A 567 9.54 22.30 22.38
C ASN A 567 10.92 22.65 22.97
N ASN A 568 11.47 21.87 23.90
CA ASN A 568 12.59 22.35 24.74
C ASN A 568 13.99 21.77 24.46
N ASP A 569 14.13 20.79 23.58
CA ASP A 569 15.45 20.30 23.18
C ASP A 569 15.52 20.27 21.66
N GLY A 570 16.53 20.90 21.05
CA GLY A 570 16.80 20.87 19.60
C GLY A 570 17.09 19.48 19.01
N LYS A 571 16.65 18.41 19.67
CA LYS A 571 16.43 17.09 19.09
C LYS A 571 15.09 17.12 18.38
N SER A 572 15.11 17.04 17.05
CA SER A 572 13.95 16.67 16.25
C SER A 572 13.16 15.58 16.97
N TRP A 573 11.91 15.85 17.31
CA TRP A 573 10.98 14.89 17.88
C TRP A 573 11.08 13.59 17.07
N LYS A 574 11.52 12.51 17.72
CA LYS A 574 11.37 11.16 17.16
C LYS A 574 10.06 10.64 17.71
N PRO A 575 9.06 10.32 16.89
CA PRO A 575 7.94 9.54 17.38
C PRO A 575 8.51 8.33 18.10
N GLN A 576 7.96 7.97 19.27
CA GLN A 576 8.11 6.61 19.76
C GLN A 576 7.43 5.70 18.73
N LEU A 577 8.21 5.29 17.73
CA LEU A 577 7.87 4.21 16.83
C LEU A 577 7.79 2.96 17.69
N GLY A 578 6.57 2.67 18.12
CA GLY A 578 6.25 1.48 18.88
C GLY A 578 5.94 1.73 20.35
N PHE A 579 4.76 1.22 20.72
CA PHE A 579 4.48 0.55 21.98
C PHE A 579 4.35 1.43 23.23
N ASN A 580 3.09 1.55 23.68
CA ASN A 580 2.81 1.62 25.10
C ASN A 580 3.59 0.49 25.80
N ARG A 581 4.31 0.78 26.89
CA ARG A 581 5.08 -0.22 27.65
C ARG A 581 4.17 -1.35 28.20
N ASP A 582 2.88 -1.06 28.36
CA ASP A 582 1.84 -2.06 28.61
C ASP A 582 1.46 -2.79 27.32
N ARG A 583 2.35 -3.68 26.85
CA ARG A 583 1.96 -4.75 25.91
C ARG A 583 1.08 -5.74 26.67
N ARG A 584 -0.22 -5.47 26.80
CA ARG A 584 -1.19 -6.56 27.05
C ARG A 584 -1.25 -7.41 25.79
N GLN A 585 -0.36 -8.38 25.70
CA GLN A 585 -0.45 -9.43 24.69
C GLN A 585 -1.70 -10.26 25.02
N VAL A 586 -2.68 -10.19 24.14
CA VAL A 586 -3.88 -11.03 24.21
C VAL A 586 -3.66 -12.14 23.19
N HIS A 587 -3.64 -13.38 23.69
CA HIS A 587 -3.55 -14.56 22.84
C HIS A 587 -4.98 -15.02 22.54
N LEU A 588 -5.24 -15.41 21.30
CA LEU A 588 -6.49 -16.09 20.97
C LEU A 588 -6.47 -17.47 21.63
N ASP A 589 -7.59 -17.90 22.20
CA ASP A 589 -7.72 -19.24 22.79
C ASP A 589 -7.52 -20.33 21.71
N GLN A 590 -7.15 -21.54 22.13
CA GLN A 590 -6.99 -22.71 21.24
C GLN A 590 -8.22 -22.96 20.35
N SER A 591 -9.42 -22.54 20.76
CA SER A 591 -10.66 -22.62 19.98
C SER A 591 -10.65 -21.79 18.69
N ALA A 592 -9.80 -20.76 18.60
CA ALA A 592 -9.60 -19.97 17.38
C ALA A 592 -8.64 -20.66 16.39
N PHE A 593 -7.80 -21.59 16.87
CA PHE A 593 -6.90 -22.40 16.05
C PHE A 593 -7.62 -23.65 15.54
N ARG A 594 -8.62 -23.48 14.67
CA ARG A 594 -9.09 -24.59 13.84
C ARG A 594 -8.12 -24.79 12.69
N THR A 595 -6.98 -25.41 12.97
CA THR A 595 -6.06 -25.86 11.92
C THR A 595 -6.74 -26.93 11.08
N LEU A 596 -6.54 -26.86 9.76
CA LEU A 596 -6.90 -27.92 8.82
C LEU A 596 -6.11 -29.19 9.18
N GLY A 597 -6.72 -30.08 9.98
CA GLY A 597 -6.30 -31.48 10.13
C GLY A 597 -4.93 -31.77 10.79
N ILE A 598 -4.16 -30.76 11.20
CA ILE A 598 -2.88 -30.98 11.89
C ILE A 598 -3.04 -30.56 13.35
N LEU A 599 -3.27 -31.55 14.21
CA LEU A 599 -3.03 -31.43 15.65
C LEU A 599 -1.52 -31.25 15.84
N PRO A 600 -1.05 -30.21 16.56
CA PRO A 600 0.34 -30.17 16.99
C PRO A 600 0.60 -31.42 17.83
N GLN A 601 1.59 -32.23 17.44
CA GLN A 601 2.10 -33.27 18.32
C GLN A 601 2.47 -32.61 19.65
N GLN A 602 1.81 -33.06 20.72
CA GLN A 602 2.21 -32.73 22.08
C GLN A 602 3.66 -33.17 22.25
N THR A 603 4.58 -32.21 22.20
CA THR A 603 5.97 -32.44 22.57
C THR A 603 6.07 -32.29 24.07
N GLY A 604 6.26 -33.42 24.75
CA GLY A 604 7.05 -33.54 25.96
C GLY A 604 6.50 -32.88 27.22
N SER A 605 5.95 -33.72 28.09
CA SER A 605 5.88 -33.54 29.54
C SER A 605 7.02 -32.72 30.14
N SER A 606 6.69 -31.58 30.75
CA SER A 606 7.44 -31.05 31.88
C SER A 606 6.46 -30.84 33.04
N PHE A 607 6.72 -31.56 34.13
CA PHE A 607 5.98 -31.54 35.36
C PHE A 607 5.88 -30.12 35.92
N TYR A 608 4.66 -29.58 36.00
CA TYR A 608 4.35 -28.48 36.91
C TYR A 608 4.22 -29.06 38.33
N GLN A 609 5.20 -28.79 39.19
CA GLN A 609 5.04 -28.86 40.64
C GLN A 609 4.20 -27.66 41.11
N PRO A 610 3.07 -27.87 41.82
CA PRO A 610 2.33 -26.77 42.40
C PRO A 610 3.05 -26.27 43.66
N GLN A 611 3.50 -25.01 43.64
CA GLN A 611 3.88 -24.28 44.85
C GLN A 611 2.64 -24.13 45.74
N LYS A 612 2.67 -24.83 46.89
CA LYS A 612 1.74 -24.63 48.00
C LYS A 612 2.12 -23.34 48.73
N ASP A 613 1.35 -22.28 48.54
CA ASP A 613 1.29 -21.17 49.49
C ASP A 613 0.50 -21.62 50.74
N GLY A 614 1.24 -22.12 51.73
CA GLY A 614 0.74 -22.30 53.09
C GLY A 614 1.03 -21.05 53.91
N ARG A 615 0.04 -20.18 54.09
CA ARG A 615 -0.02 -19.31 55.28
C ARG A 615 -1.12 -19.82 56.20
N LEU A 616 -0.65 -20.39 57.30
CA LEU A 616 -1.41 -20.79 58.46
C LEU A 616 -2.15 -19.61 59.07
N SER A 617 -3.42 -19.80 59.35
CA SER A 617 -4.13 -19.14 60.44
C SER A 617 -5.03 -20.17 61.13
N GLN A 618 -4.71 -20.47 62.37
CA GLN A 618 -5.59 -21.06 63.39
C GLN A 618 -5.15 -20.54 64.76
N PRO A 619 -5.99 -20.61 65.80
CA PRO A 619 -7.42 -20.94 65.80
C PRO A 619 -8.35 -19.72 65.85
#